data_AF-A0A916Z2C0-F1
#
_entry.id   AF-A0A916Z2C0-F1
#
_cell.length_a   1.000
_cell.length_b   1.000
_cell.length_c   1.000
_cell.angle_alpha   90.00
_cell.angle_beta   90.00
_cell.angle_gamma   90.00
#
_symmetry.space_group_name_H-M   'P 1'
#
loop_
_entity.id
_entity.type
_entity.pdbx_description
1 polymer ?
#
loop_
_entity_poly.entity_id
_entity_poly.type
_entity_poly.pdbx_seq_one_letter_code
_entity_poly.pdbx_strand_id
1 'polypeptide(L)'
;MIQVESKEKDKYQKEGFQQLKDLERGGLACVTVEILRHRKLIQENYSSAFKVLSKRIESSFKNEVIPERLFSNMVQTMTSAFILCQKGVISLGESTDEEDILEEFSEMAVGYIRKQYQIQDETSILSEFFSTLQILFEDYKLNEGVHFRFDGDHLLLRLPSIYPIFKQKYRNIYYKDSPDKDSIIQEILKLESPREMKEIIKTIRFREENDGNENAMKNSVTNSLSITYSVYSSKFGLDFTNRAVKF
;
A
#
# COMPACT_ATOMS: atom_id res chain seq x y z
N MET A 1 -49.84 24.19 9.29
CA MET A 1 -49.63 22.73 9.28
C MET A 1 -49.36 22.32 7.85
N ILE A 2 -48.14 21.93 7.53
CA ILE A 2 -47.80 21.45 6.18
C ILE A 2 -48.31 20.01 6.10
N GLN A 3 -49.31 19.76 5.25
CA GLN A 3 -49.76 18.41 4.93
C GLN A 3 -48.65 17.71 4.14
N VAL A 4 -48.01 16.74 4.78
CA VAL A 4 -47.14 15.78 4.08
C VAL A 4 -48.07 14.79 3.40
N GLU A 5 -48.31 14.98 2.10
CA GLU A 5 -48.97 13.97 1.28
C GLU A 5 -48.16 12.67 1.36
N SER A 6 -48.77 11.62 1.91
CA SER A 6 -48.19 10.28 1.82
C SER A 6 -48.24 9.85 0.37
N LYS A 7 -47.14 10.02 -0.36
CA LYS A 7 -46.96 9.42 -1.69
C LYS A 7 -47.02 7.90 -1.52
N GLU A 8 -48.20 7.32 -1.76
CA GLU A 8 -48.32 5.88 -1.91
C GLU A 8 -47.36 5.43 -3.00
N LYS A 9 -46.41 4.57 -2.62
CA LYS A 9 -45.44 4.02 -3.56
C LYS A 9 -46.20 3.18 -4.58
N ASP A 10 -45.95 3.46 -5.86
CA ASP A 10 -46.56 2.76 -6.99
C ASP A 10 -46.21 1.27 -6.94
N LYS A 11 -47.06 0.43 -7.55
CA LYS A 11 -46.89 -1.02 -7.63
C LYS A 11 -45.53 -1.39 -8.23
N TYR A 12 -45.10 -0.67 -9.28
CA TYR A 12 -43.78 -0.86 -9.88
C TYR A 12 -42.63 -0.56 -8.92
N GLN A 13 -42.78 0.48 -8.09
CA GLN A 13 -41.76 0.84 -7.08
C GLN A 13 -41.71 -0.18 -5.94
N LYS A 14 -42.86 -0.73 -5.54
CA LYS A 14 -42.95 -1.79 -4.54
C LYS A 14 -42.34 -3.10 -5.06
N GLU A 15 -42.62 -3.46 -6.31
CA GLU A 15 -42.05 -4.65 -6.97
C GLU A 15 -40.54 -4.51 -7.18
N GLY A 16 -40.07 -3.36 -7.67
CA GLY A 16 -38.63 -3.08 -7.82
C GLY A 16 -37.88 -3.10 -6.48
N PHE A 17 -38.47 -2.54 -5.42
CA PHE A 17 -37.89 -2.60 -4.07
C PHE A 17 -37.82 -4.03 -3.52
N GLN A 18 -38.84 -4.85 -3.78
CA GLN A 18 -38.85 -6.25 -3.37
C GLN A 18 -37.80 -7.06 -4.13
N GLN A 19 -37.66 -6.85 -5.44
CA GLN A 19 -36.56 -7.42 -6.22
C GLN A 19 -35.19 -7.01 -5.68
N LEU A 20 -35.01 -5.74 -5.30
CA LEU A 20 -33.75 -5.26 -4.71
C LEU A 20 -33.44 -5.97 -3.39
N LYS A 21 -34.45 -6.16 -2.52
CA LYS A 21 -34.31 -6.92 -1.26
C LYS A 21 -34.00 -8.40 -1.50
N ASP A 22 -34.56 -8.99 -2.54
CA ASP A 22 -34.32 -10.39 -2.85
C ASP A 22 -32.93 -10.59 -3.49
N LEU A 23 -32.43 -9.61 -4.26
CA LEU A 23 -31.04 -9.55 -4.74
C LEU A 23 -30.05 -9.32 -3.59
N GLU A 24 -30.36 -8.42 -2.64
CA GLU A 24 -29.56 -8.20 -1.43
C GLU A 24 -29.42 -9.49 -0.61
N ARG A 25 -30.52 -10.24 -0.43
CA ARG A 25 -30.53 -11.53 0.25
C ARG A 25 -29.72 -12.62 -0.47
N GLY A 26 -29.58 -12.53 -1.80
CA GLY A 26 -28.77 -13.43 -2.61
C GLY A 26 -27.26 -13.14 -2.60
N GLY A 27 -26.84 -12.00 -2.05
CA GLY A 27 -25.44 -11.59 -1.96
C GLY A 27 -24.80 -11.18 -3.31
N LEU A 28 -23.47 -11.01 -3.32
CA LEU A 28 -22.69 -10.51 -4.48
C LEU A 28 -22.89 -11.31 -5.79
N ALA A 29 -23.30 -12.57 -5.70
CA ALA A 29 -23.57 -13.42 -6.88
C ALA A 29 -24.68 -12.84 -7.78
N CYS A 30 -25.63 -12.11 -7.21
CA CYS A 30 -26.73 -11.48 -7.94
C CYS A 30 -26.25 -10.31 -8.84
N VAL A 31 -25.23 -9.56 -8.40
CA VAL A 31 -24.61 -8.50 -9.22
C VAL A 31 -23.93 -9.09 -10.46
N THR A 32 -23.26 -10.24 -10.30
CA THR A 32 -22.64 -10.95 -11.42
C THR A 32 -23.69 -11.45 -12.41
N VAL A 33 -24.81 -12.00 -11.94
CA VAL A 33 -25.93 -12.41 -12.81
C VAL A 33 -26.48 -11.21 -13.59
N GLU A 34 -26.65 -10.06 -12.95
CA GLU A 34 -27.16 -8.87 -13.61
C GLU A 34 -26.19 -8.35 -14.69
N ILE A 35 -24.90 -8.27 -14.39
CA ILE A 35 -23.87 -7.89 -15.38
C ILE A 35 -23.86 -8.87 -16.56
N LEU A 36 -24.00 -10.18 -16.29
CA LEU A 36 -24.00 -11.21 -17.33
C LEU A 36 -25.20 -11.11 -18.29
N ARG A 37 -26.34 -10.54 -17.86
CA ARG A 37 -27.47 -10.26 -18.76
C ARG A 37 -27.10 -9.29 -19.87
N HIS A 38 -26.13 -8.41 -19.62
CA HIS A 38 -25.63 -7.41 -20.56
C HIS A 38 -24.33 -7.83 -21.26
N ARG A 39 -23.91 -9.10 -21.16
CA ARG A 39 -22.64 -9.61 -21.71
C ARG A 39 -22.42 -9.22 -23.17
N LYS A 40 -23.44 -9.37 -24.03
CA LYS A 40 -23.32 -9.06 -25.46
C LYS A 40 -22.98 -7.58 -25.69
N LEU A 41 -23.70 -6.69 -25.01
CA LEU A 41 -23.47 -5.24 -25.05
C LEU A 41 -22.05 -4.89 -24.59
N ILE A 42 -21.60 -5.50 -23.49
CA ILE A 42 -20.24 -5.31 -22.97
C ILE A 42 -19.21 -5.77 -24.00
N GLN A 43 -19.34 -6.98 -24.54
CA GLN A 43 -18.38 -7.53 -25.50
C GLN A 43 -18.25 -6.68 -26.78
N GLU A 44 -19.35 -6.17 -27.30
CA GLU A 44 -19.37 -5.33 -28.52
C GLU A 44 -18.70 -3.97 -28.30
N ASN A 45 -18.75 -3.42 -27.08
CA ASN A 45 -18.24 -2.08 -26.78
C ASN A 45 -16.93 -2.08 -25.97
N TYR A 46 -16.45 -3.25 -25.52
CA TYR A 46 -15.33 -3.34 -24.59
C TYR A 46 -14.05 -2.69 -25.13
N SER A 47 -13.67 -3.01 -26.37
CA SER A 47 -12.40 -2.55 -26.94
C SER A 47 -12.34 -1.03 -27.10
N SER A 48 -13.44 -0.40 -27.52
CA SER A 48 -13.50 1.06 -27.65
C SER A 48 -13.54 1.73 -26.28
N ALA A 49 -14.42 1.27 -25.39
CA ALA A 49 -14.58 1.81 -24.05
C ALA A 49 -13.30 1.71 -23.22
N PHE A 50 -12.63 0.55 -23.25
CA PHE A 50 -11.36 0.33 -22.57
C PHE A 50 -10.30 1.33 -23.05
N LYS A 51 -10.17 1.53 -24.37
CA LYS A 51 -9.17 2.47 -24.92
C LYS A 51 -9.43 3.92 -24.51
N VAL A 52 -10.69 4.35 -24.55
CA VAL A 52 -11.08 5.71 -24.16
C VAL A 52 -10.78 5.94 -22.68
N LEU A 53 -11.23 5.02 -21.82
CA LEU A 53 -11.03 5.10 -20.38
C LEU A 53 -9.55 5.01 -19.99
N SER A 54 -8.79 4.08 -20.60
CA SER A 54 -7.34 3.92 -20.38
C SER A 54 -6.61 5.21 -20.70
N LYS A 55 -6.86 5.78 -21.88
CA LYS A 55 -6.18 7.01 -22.33
C LYS A 55 -6.51 8.20 -21.42
N ARG A 56 -7.77 8.30 -20.95
CA ARG A 56 -8.17 9.37 -20.03
C ARG A 56 -7.43 9.24 -18.69
N ILE A 57 -7.44 8.06 -18.07
CA ILE A 57 -6.78 7.83 -16.79
C ILE A 57 -5.26 7.97 -16.91
N GLU A 58 -4.63 7.44 -17.98
CA GLU A 58 -3.18 7.61 -18.24
C GLU A 58 -2.79 9.08 -18.29
N SER A 59 -3.65 9.92 -18.89
CA SER A 59 -3.37 11.35 -19.01
C SER A 59 -3.32 12.07 -17.67
N SER A 60 -3.99 11.54 -16.64
CA SER A 60 -3.97 12.07 -15.27
C SER A 60 -2.69 11.74 -14.50
N PHE A 61 -1.86 10.81 -14.99
CA PHE A 61 -0.65 10.32 -14.30
C PHE A 61 0.66 10.62 -15.03
N LYS A 62 0.67 11.56 -15.99
CA LYS A 62 1.85 11.87 -16.83
C LYS A 62 3.16 12.16 -16.06
N ASN A 63 3.06 12.61 -14.81
CA ASN A 63 4.21 12.94 -13.96
C ASN A 63 4.40 11.95 -12.78
N GLU A 64 3.62 10.88 -12.71
CA GLU A 64 3.63 9.90 -11.62
C GLU A 64 4.09 8.54 -12.13
N VAL A 65 4.97 7.86 -11.39
CA VAL A 65 5.40 6.49 -11.72
C VAL A 65 4.51 5.53 -10.96
N ILE A 66 3.45 5.05 -11.61
CA ILE A 66 2.51 4.09 -11.02
C ILE A 66 2.73 2.69 -11.60
N PRO A 67 2.71 1.62 -10.76
CA PRO A 67 2.76 0.25 -11.26
C PRO A 67 1.67 -0.02 -12.30
N GLU A 68 2.07 -0.45 -13.50
CA GLU A 68 1.17 -0.74 -14.63
C GLU A 68 0.03 -1.71 -14.25
N ARG A 69 0.30 -2.64 -13.32
CA ARG A 69 -0.69 -3.59 -12.83
C ARG A 69 -1.84 -2.94 -12.08
N LEU A 70 -1.59 -1.92 -11.26
CA LEU A 70 -2.65 -1.20 -10.53
C LEU A 70 -3.57 -0.49 -11.52
N PHE A 71 -2.97 0.17 -12.50
CA PHE A 71 -3.67 0.82 -13.59
C PHE A 71 -4.51 -0.18 -14.40
N SER A 72 -3.89 -1.22 -14.96
CA SER A 72 -4.55 -2.19 -15.84
C SER A 72 -5.73 -2.89 -15.15
N ASN A 73 -5.56 -3.30 -13.89
CA ASN A 73 -6.63 -3.91 -13.10
C ASN A 73 -7.81 -2.95 -12.89
N MET A 74 -7.53 -1.68 -12.60
CA MET A 74 -8.57 -0.68 -12.37
C MET A 74 -9.38 -0.43 -13.65
N VAL A 75 -8.70 -0.18 -14.77
CA VAL A 75 -9.37 0.06 -16.06
C VAL A 75 -10.21 -1.14 -16.47
N GLN A 76 -9.68 -2.37 -16.36
CA GLN A 76 -10.44 -3.59 -16.69
C GLN A 76 -11.70 -3.73 -15.85
N THR A 77 -11.58 -3.48 -14.53
CA THR A 77 -12.71 -3.59 -13.60
C THR A 77 -13.79 -2.55 -13.91
N MET A 78 -13.39 -1.31 -14.20
CA MET A 78 -14.32 -0.21 -14.42
C MET A 78 -14.94 -0.21 -15.82
N THR A 79 -14.28 -0.79 -16.83
CA THR A 79 -14.74 -0.75 -18.23
C THR A 79 -16.17 -1.30 -18.39
N SER A 80 -16.51 -2.39 -17.71
CA SER A 80 -17.87 -2.95 -17.82
C SER A 80 -18.92 -2.02 -17.24
N ALA A 81 -18.65 -1.43 -16.07
CA ALA A 81 -19.55 -0.47 -15.43
C ALA A 81 -19.69 0.81 -16.25
N PHE A 82 -18.58 1.30 -16.83
CA PHE A 82 -18.58 2.47 -17.71
C PHE A 82 -19.47 2.27 -18.94
N ILE A 83 -19.38 1.11 -19.62
CA ILE A 83 -20.24 0.78 -20.76
C ILE A 83 -21.71 0.79 -20.35
N LEU A 84 -22.05 0.14 -19.23
CA LEU A 84 -23.44 0.06 -18.78
C LEU A 84 -23.99 1.44 -18.41
N CYS A 85 -23.17 2.31 -17.82
CA CYS A 85 -23.55 3.68 -17.48
C CYS A 85 -23.76 4.53 -18.74
N GLN A 86 -22.82 4.50 -19.69
CA GLN A 86 -22.91 5.23 -20.96
C GLN A 86 -24.13 4.79 -21.79
N LYS A 87 -24.55 3.53 -21.68
CA LYS A 87 -25.74 3.00 -22.37
C LYS A 87 -27.05 3.21 -21.59
N GLY A 88 -27.01 3.90 -20.45
CA GLY A 88 -28.18 4.18 -19.62
C GLY A 88 -28.78 2.94 -18.97
N VAL A 89 -28.03 1.84 -18.89
CA VAL A 89 -28.48 0.59 -18.25
C VAL A 89 -28.39 0.69 -16.74
N ILE A 90 -27.36 1.37 -16.24
CA ILE A 90 -27.16 1.66 -14.82
C ILE A 90 -26.89 3.16 -14.63
N SER A 91 -27.19 3.67 -13.44
CA SER A 91 -26.82 5.02 -13.01
C SER A 91 -25.94 4.89 -11.78
N LEU A 92 -24.67 5.27 -11.93
CA LEU A 92 -23.67 5.27 -10.85
C LEU A 92 -23.30 6.69 -10.40
N GLY A 93 -23.68 7.70 -11.18
CA GLY A 93 -23.48 9.12 -10.91
C GLY A 93 -24.68 9.94 -11.36
N GLU A 94 -24.57 11.27 -11.19
CA GLU A 94 -25.62 12.23 -11.56
C GLU A 94 -25.54 12.63 -13.04
N SER A 95 -24.39 12.39 -13.67
CA SER A 95 -24.13 12.76 -15.05
C SER A 95 -24.85 11.85 -16.05
N THR A 96 -25.39 12.47 -17.10
CA THR A 96 -26.09 11.78 -18.20
C THR A 96 -25.34 11.87 -19.53
N ASP A 97 -24.39 12.79 -19.65
CA ASP A 97 -23.61 13.00 -20.86
C ASP A 97 -22.35 12.12 -20.87
N GLU A 98 -21.97 11.63 -22.06
CA GLU A 98 -20.89 10.63 -22.17
C GLU A 98 -19.53 11.14 -21.67
N GLU A 99 -19.23 12.42 -21.90
CA GLU A 99 -17.95 13.03 -21.48
C GLU A 99 -17.91 13.24 -19.96
N ASP A 100 -19.04 13.63 -19.35
CA ASP A 100 -19.13 13.81 -17.91
C ASP A 100 -19.06 12.46 -17.17
N ILE A 101 -19.70 11.42 -17.72
CA ILE A 101 -19.57 10.04 -17.22
C ILE A 101 -18.11 9.58 -17.32
N LEU A 102 -17.41 9.88 -18.44
CA LEU A 102 -15.99 9.56 -18.58
C LEU A 102 -15.14 10.27 -17.52
N GLU A 103 -15.43 11.53 -17.22
CA GLU A 103 -14.70 12.28 -16.20
C GLU A 103 -14.91 11.71 -14.82
N GLU A 104 -16.16 11.47 -14.40
CA GLU A 104 -16.47 10.89 -13.10
C GLU A 104 -15.77 9.53 -12.90
N PHE A 105 -15.81 8.66 -13.92
CA PHE A 105 -15.12 7.38 -13.87
C PHE A 105 -13.60 7.53 -13.80
N SER A 106 -13.04 8.51 -14.53
CA SER A 106 -11.60 8.79 -14.48
C SER A 106 -11.18 9.30 -13.10
N GLU A 107 -11.91 10.25 -12.52
CA GLU A 107 -11.64 10.79 -11.19
C GLU A 107 -11.71 9.71 -10.10
N MET A 108 -12.76 8.87 -10.15
CA MET A 108 -12.88 7.71 -9.26
C MET A 108 -11.68 6.77 -9.39
N ALA A 109 -11.32 6.40 -10.62
CA ALA A 109 -10.18 5.51 -10.88
C ALA A 109 -8.87 6.09 -10.32
N VAL A 110 -8.63 7.38 -10.56
CA VAL A 110 -7.44 8.10 -10.09
C VAL A 110 -7.38 8.11 -8.56
N GLY A 111 -8.51 8.41 -7.90
CA GLY A 111 -8.60 8.38 -6.44
C GLY A 111 -8.30 7.00 -5.86
N TYR A 112 -8.87 5.94 -6.43
CA TYR A 112 -8.63 4.57 -5.98
C TYR A 112 -7.19 4.12 -6.22
N ILE A 113 -6.61 4.41 -7.39
CA ILE A 113 -5.23 4.04 -7.71
C ILE A 113 -4.27 4.72 -6.73
N ARG A 114 -4.44 6.02 -6.46
CA ARG A 114 -3.59 6.75 -5.50
C ARG A 114 -3.74 6.18 -4.08
N LYS A 115 -4.96 5.89 -3.65
CA LYS A 115 -5.21 5.29 -2.33
C LYS A 115 -4.58 3.89 -2.22
N GLN A 116 -4.71 3.07 -3.26
CA GLN A 116 -4.13 1.73 -3.27
C GLN A 116 -2.60 1.77 -3.30
N TYR A 117 -2.03 2.75 -4.02
CA TYR A 117 -0.60 3.00 -4.01
C TYR A 117 -0.09 3.42 -2.62
N GLN A 118 -0.81 4.31 -1.92
CA GLN A 118 -0.50 4.69 -0.53
C GLN A 118 -0.55 3.48 0.41
N ILE A 119 -1.60 2.66 0.35
CA ILE A 119 -1.72 1.45 1.17
C ILE A 119 -0.58 0.46 0.88
N GLN A 120 -0.16 0.34 -0.38
CA GLN A 120 0.98 -0.52 -0.75
C GLN A 120 2.31 0.02 -0.20
N ASP A 121 2.49 1.33 -0.14
CA ASP A 121 3.66 1.96 0.52
C ASP A 121 3.62 1.74 2.05
N GLU A 122 2.43 1.84 2.66
CA GLU A 122 2.19 1.60 4.09
C GLU A 122 2.38 0.12 4.49
N THR A 123 2.10 -0.83 3.59
CA THR A 123 2.29 -2.28 3.78
C THR A 123 3.58 -2.82 3.16
N SER A 124 4.53 -1.93 2.86
CA SER A 124 5.80 -2.30 2.26
C SER A 124 6.65 -3.19 3.16
N ILE A 125 7.55 -3.96 2.53
CA ILE A 125 8.56 -4.78 3.21
C ILE A 125 9.32 -3.96 4.27
N LEU A 126 9.61 -2.68 3.98
CA LEU A 126 10.31 -1.79 4.91
C LEU A 126 9.43 -1.40 6.09
N SER A 127 8.14 -1.12 5.87
CA SER A 127 7.20 -0.81 6.95
C SER A 127 7.13 -1.95 7.96
N GLU A 128 6.95 -3.19 7.49
CA GLU A 128 6.93 -4.37 8.37
C GLU A 128 8.31 -4.61 9.03
N PHE A 129 9.40 -4.39 8.29
CA PHE A 129 10.76 -4.53 8.81
C PHE A 129 11.05 -3.55 9.95
N PHE A 130 10.90 -2.24 9.72
CA PHE A 130 11.19 -1.21 10.72
C PHE A 130 10.19 -1.23 11.88
N SER A 131 8.93 -1.56 11.65
CA SER A 131 7.96 -1.78 12.74
C SER A 131 8.40 -2.93 13.65
N THR A 132 8.85 -4.04 13.06
CA THR A 132 9.38 -5.18 13.83
C THR A 132 10.66 -4.79 14.59
N LEU A 133 11.54 -4.00 13.97
CA LEU A 133 12.74 -3.49 14.63
C LEU A 133 12.40 -2.55 15.78
N GLN A 134 11.38 -1.70 15.66
CA GLN A 134 10.89 -0.84 16.74
C GLN A 134 10.36 -1.65 17.92
N ILE A 135 9.63 -2.74 17.66
CA ILE A 135 9.16 -3.63 18.73
C ILE A 135 10.36 -4.36 19.39
N LEU A 136 11.33 -4.86 18.61
CA LEU A 136 12.55 -5.47 19.16
C LEU A 136 13.40 -4.46 19.94
N PHE A 137 13.38 -3.21 19.44
CA PHE A 137 13.52 -1.96 20.14
C PHE A 137 13.00 -2.09 21.56
N GLU A 138 11.73 -1.75 21.70
CA GLU A 138 10.93 -1.68 22.94
C GLU A 138 11.01 -2.91 23.85
N ASP A 139 11.25 -4.10 23.29
CA ASP A 139 11.42 -5.37 24.04
C ASP A 139 12.84 -5.59 24.61
N TYR A 140 13.75 -4.62 24.45
CA TYR A 140 15.15 -4.68 24.92
C TYR A 140 15.95 -5.80 24.26
N LYS A 141 15.59 -6.15 23.02
CA LYS A 141 16.31 -7.15 22.21
C LYS A 141 17.36 -6.52 21.32
N LEU A 142 17.24 -5.22 21.01
CA LEU A 142 18.28 -4.45 20.32
C LEU A 142 18.93 -3.46 21.27
N ASN A 143 20.25 -3.45 21.26
CA ASN A 143 21.09 -2.64 22.15
C ASN A 143 21.99 -1.72 21.33
N GLU A 144 22.08 -0.46 21.74
CA GLU A 144 22.98 0.50 21.14
C GLU A 144 24.45 0.07 21.35
N GLY A 145 25.29 0.31 20.35
CA GLY A 145 26.69 -0.13 20.30
C GLY A 145 26.86 -1.58 19.85
N VAL A 146 25.92 -2.48 20.17
CA VAL A 146 26.01 -3.92 19.81
C VAL A 146 25.26 -4.24 18.52
N HIS A 147 24.01 -3.80 18.42
CA HIS A 147 23.10 -4.07 17.31
C HIS A 147 22.98 -2.89 16.35
N PHE A 148 22.96 -1.67 16.89
CA PHE A 148 22.91 -0.45 16.11
C PHE A 148 23.73 0.65 16.77
N ARG A 149 24.06 1.71 16.03
CA ARG A 149 24.61 2.95 16.61
C ARG A 149 24.37 4.13 15.67
N PHE A 150 24.47 5.34 16.19
CA PHE A 150 24.39 6.56 15.40
C PHE A 150 25.77 7.04 14.94
N ASP A 151 25.82 7.66 13.77
CA ASP A 151 26.98 8.34 13.19
C ASP A 151 26.49 9.59 12.43
N GLY A 152 26.35 10.70 13.15
CA GLY A 152 25.62 11.87 12.67
C GLY A 152 24.13 11.52 12.45
N ASP A 153 23.59 11.90 11.28
CA ASP A 153 22.24 11.50 10.86
C ASP A 153 22.17 10.05 10.33
N HIS A 154 23.26 9.27 10.38
CA HIS A 154 23.21 7.89 9.93
C HIS A 154 22.92 6.93 11.08
N LEU A 155 21.92 6.08 10.89
CA LEU A 155 21.69 4.90 11.71
C LEU A 155 22.46 3.72 11.11
N LEU A 156 23.44 3.21 11.87
CA LEU A 156 24.24 2.07 11.48
C LEU A 156 23.63 0.81 12.08
N LEU A 157 23.20 -0.14 11.24
CA LEU A 157 22.55 -1.38 11.67
C LEU A 157 23.46 -2.58 11.41
N ARG A 158 23.68 -3.39 12.44
CA ARG A 158 24.36 -4.69 12.34
C ARG A 158 23.41 -5.74 11.80
N LEU A 159 23.10 -5.65 10.51
CA LEU A 159 22.10 -6.49 9.86
C LEU A 159 22.32 -8.01 10.05
N PRO A 160 23.56 -8.56 10.02
CA PRO A 160 23.75 -10.01 10.22
C PRO A 160 23.27 -10.54 11.58
N SER A 161 23.37 -9.73 12.65
CA SER A 161 22.88 -10.10 13.98
C SER A 161 21.42 -9.73 14.17
N ILE A 162 20.96 -8.63 13.57
CA ILE A 162 19.57 -8.19 13.68
C ILE A 162 18.62 -9.13 12.92
N TYR A 163 19.01 -9.58 11.72
CA TYR A 163 18.13 -10.30 10.81
C TYR A 163 17.57 -11.62 11.38
N PRO A 164 18.35 -12.49 12.06
CA PRO A 164 17.81 -13.67 12.73
C PRO A 164 16.75 -13.34 13.80
N ILE A 165 17.00 -12.29 14.60
CA ILE A 165 16.10 -11.84 15.67
C ILE A 165 14.81 -11.27 15.07
N PHE A 166 14.96 -10.44 14.02
CA PHE A 166 13.86 -9.93 13.19
C PHE A 166 13.01 -11.08 12.66
N LYS A 167 13.61 -12.07 11.99
CA LYS A 167 12.89 -13.20 11.38
C LYS A 167 12.04 -13.96 12.42
N GLN A 168 12.60 -14.20 13.60
CA GLN A 168 11.87 -14.86 14.68
C GLN A 168 10.68 -14.02 15.16
N LYS A 169 10.89 -12.72 15.40
CA LYS A 169 9.83 -11.82 15.89
C LYS A 169 8.75 -11.58 14.84
N TYR A 170 9.13 -11.42 13.59
CA TYR A 170 8.24 -11.25 12.45
C TYR A 170 7.25 -12.42 12.35
N ARG A 171 7.73 -13.65 12.44
CA ARG A 171 6.87 -14.85 12.40
C ARG A 171 5.84 -14.86 13.54
N ASN A 172 6.21 -14.34 14.72
CA ASN A 172 5.30 -14.26 15.87
C ASN A 172 4.23 -13.17 15.71
N ILE A 173 4.54 -12.06 15.02
CA ILE A 173 3.61 -10.95 14.81
C ILE A 173 2.66 -11.27 13.66
N TYR A 174 3.20 -11.70 12.53
CA TYR A 174 2.46 -11.80 11.25
C TYR A 174 2.03 -13.22 10.89
N TYR A 175 2.45 -14.24 11.67
CA TYR A 175 2.13 -15.65 11.43
C TYR A 175 2.47 -16.15 10.00
N LYS A 176 3.44 -15.50 9.34
CA LYS A 176 3.93 -15.82 7.99
C LYS A 176 5.46 -15.75 7.94
N ASP A 177 6.07 -16.28 6.88
CA ASP A 177 7.51 -16.17 6.67
C ASP A 177 7.94 -14.73 6.41
N SER A 178 9.08 -14.33 6.96
CA SER A 178 9.63 -12.99 6.76
C SER A 178 10.14 -12.80 5.34
N PRO A 179 10.11 -11.56 4.81
CA PRO A 179 10.89 -11.19 3.63
C PRO A 179 12.34 -11.62 3.79
N ASP A 180 12.97 -12.04 2.70
CA ASP A 180 14.38 -12.39 2.71
C ASP A 180 15.27 -11.14 2.87
N LYS A 181 16.52 -11.36 3.26
CA LYS A 181 17.48 -10.28 3.53
C LYS A 181 17.74 -9.43 2.29
N ASP A 182 17.79 -10.05 1.11
CA ASP A 182 18.11 -9.35 -0.13
C ASP A 182 16.95 -8.46 -0.56
N SER A 183 15.70 -8.92 -0.40
CA SER A 183 14.50 -8.11 -0.64
C SER A 183 14.47 -6.85 0.23
N ILE A 184 14.80 -6.96 1.53
CA ILE A 184 14.88 -5.80 2.43
C ILE A 184 15.98 -4.83 1.96
N ILE A 185 17.15 -5.36 1.60
CA ILE A 185 18.27 -4.55 1.11
C ILE A 185 17.90 -3.82 -0.18
N GLN A 186 17.24 -4.49 -1.14
CA GLN A 186 16.83 -3.87 -2.40
C GLN A 186 15.87 -2.69 -2.17
N GLU A 187 14.90 -2.83 -1.27
CA GLU A 187 13.99 -1.73 -0.94
C GLU A 187 14.71 -0.57 -0.22
N ILE A 188 15.68 -0.88 0.67
CA ILE A 188 16.54 0.15 1.29
C ILE A 188 17.36 0.90 0.23
N LEU A 189 17.96 0.20 -0.72
CA LEU A 189 18.75 0.80 -1.80
C LEU A 189 17.90 1.73 -2.68
N LYS A 190 16.64 1.36 -2.96
CA LYS A 190 15.70 2.23 -3.68
C LYS A 190 15.38 3.50 -2.89
N LEU A 191 15.14 3.37 -1.58
CA LEU A 191 14.78 4.50 -0.71
C LEU A 191 15.95 5.47 -0.47
N GLU A 192 17.19 4.96 -0.45
CA GLU A 192 18.41 5.75 -0.24
C GLU A 192 19.01 6.32 -1.53
N SER A 193 18.37 6.10 -2.68
CA SER A 193 18.80 6.70 -3.95
C SER A 193 18.86 8.23 -3.83
N PRO A 194 19.95 8.89 -4.24
CA PRO A 194 20.98 8.43 -5.18
C PRO A 194 22.27 7.86 -4.55
N ARG A 195 22.29 7.54 -3.25
CA ARG A 195 23.51 7.05 -2.58
C ARG A 195 24.01 5.72 -3.17
N GLU A 196 25.32 5.56 -3.25
CA GLU A 196 25.89 4.33 -3.81
C GLU A 196 25.73 3.14 -2.85
N MET A 197 25.57 1.93 -3.41
CA MET A 197 25.44 0.68 -2.63
C MET A 197 26.59 0.49 -1.62
N LYS A 198 27.82 0.92 -1.94
CA LYS A 198 28.99 0.81 -1.06
C LYS A 198 28.92 1.74 0.16
N GLU A 199 28.17 2.83 0.06
CA GLU A 199 27.95 3.77 1.16
C GLU A 199 26.86 3.28 2.11
N ILE A 200 25.89 2.53 1.57
CA ILE A 200 24.75 1.99 2.30
C ILE A 200 25.12 0.65 2.95
N ILE A 201 25.77 -0.24 2.20
CA ILE A 201 26.20 -1.57 2.68
C ILE A 201 27.71 -1.54 2.86
N LYS A 202 28.15 -1.47 4.11
CA LYS A 202 29.55 -1.34 4.44
C LYS A 202 29.96 -2.22 5.61
N THR A 203 31.26 -2.36 5.76
CA THR A 203 31.85 -3.00 6.94
C THR A 203 31.89 -1.98 8.07
N ILE A 204 31.22 -2.26 9.18
CA ILE A 204 31.06 -1.33 10.30
C ILE A 204 31.56 -2.00 11.58
N ARG A 205 32.21 -1.22 12.44
CA ARG A 205 32.62 -1.68 13.77
C ARG A 205 31.50 -1.49 14.79
N PHE A 206 31.25 -2.54 15.56
CA PHE A 206 30.33 -2.61 16.69
C PHE A 206 31.08 -3.07 17.96
N ARG A 207 30.44 -2.90 19.12
CA ARG A 207 30.86 -3.47 20.40
C ARG A 207 30.61 -4.98 20.38
N GLU A 208 31.42 -5.72 21.13
CA GLU A 208 31.16 -7.13 21.40
C GLU A 208 30.14 -7.27 22.52
N GLU A 209 29.29 -8.29 22.42
CA GLU A 209 28.22 -8.54 23.39
C GLU A 209 28.75 -9.08 24.73
N ASN A 210 29.99 -9.59 24.76
CA ASN A 210 30.60 -10.28 25.91
C ASN A 210 31.94 -9.68 26.39
N ASP A 211 32.41 -8.58 25.80
CA ASP A 211 33.68 -7.96 26.21
C ASP A 211 33.36 -6.97 27.34
N GLY A 212 33.87 -7.20 28.56
CA GLY A 212 33.63 -6.39 29.76
C GLY A 212 34.17 -4.95 29.69
N ASN A 213 34.51 -4.48 28.50
CA ASN A 213 35.03 -3.17 28.20
C ASN A 213 34.07 -2.45 27.25
N GLU A 214 33.07 -1.78 27.84
CA GLU A 214 31.92 -1.20 27.15
C GLU A 214 32.28 -0.17 26.06
N ASN A 215 33.51 0.33 26.01
CA ASN A 215 33.90 1.42 25.11
C ASN A 215 34.65 0.99 23.85
N ALA A 216 35.03 -0.28 23.69
CA ALA A 216 35.88 -0.71 22.57
C ALA A 216 35.08 -1.23 21.36
N MET A 217 35.09 -0.49 20.24
CA MET A 217 34.50 -0.93 18.96
C MET A 217 35.47 -1.84 18.19
N LYS A 218 35.61 -3.10 18.63
CA LYS A 218 36.57 -4.06 18.07
C LYS A 218 35.98 -4.94 16.96
N ASN A 219 34.67 -5.19 16.97
CA ASN A 219 34.06 -6.19 16.09
C ASN A 219 33.68 -5.58 14.74
N SER A 220 34.47 -5.87 13.70
CA SER A 220 34.23 -5.43 12.33
C SER A 220 33.27 -6.38 11.61
N VAL A 221 32.10 -5.88 11.22
CA VAL A 221 31.01 -6.70 10.69
C VAL A 221 30.67 -6.27 9.26
N THR A 222 30.84 -7.20 8.32
CA THR A 222 30.46 -7.02 6.91
C THR A 222 28.94 -7.10 6.74
N ASN A 223 28.42 -6.58 5.63
CA ASN A 223 26.98 -6.53 5.33
C ASN A 223 26.16 -5.79 6.39
N SER A 224 26.74 -4.74 6.97
CA SER A 224 26.04 -3.82 7.86
C SER A 224 25.45 -2.66 7.05
N LEU A 225 24.35 -2.08 7.53
CA LEU A 225 23.66 -1.00 6.84
C LEU A 225 24.02 0.36 7.45
N SER A 226 24.04 1.38 6.60
CA SER A 226 24.23 2.79 6.94
C SER A 226 23.11 3.60 6.29
N ILE A 227 22.02 3.80 7.03
CA ILE A 227 20.80 4.44 6.52
C ILE A 227 20.59 5.83 7.12
N THR A 228 19.87 6.70 6.43
CA THR A 228 19.63 8.10 6.82
C THR A 228 18.52 8.18 7.85
N TYR A 229 18.83 8.28 9.14
CA TYR A 229 17.87 8.13 10.25
C TYR A 229 16.65 9.04 10.13
N SER A 230 16.85 10.32 9.80
CA SER A 230 15.77 11.29 9.62
C SER A 230 14.69 10.82 8.63
N VAL A 231 15.08 10.18 7.52
CA VAL A 231 14.16 9.63 6.51
C VAL A 231 13.31 8.49 7.09
N TYR A 232 13.94 7.57 7.81
CA TYR A 232 13.26 6.38 8.34
C TYR A 232 12.43 6.70 9.58
N SER A 233 12.88 7.64 10.41
CA SER A 233 12.11 8.15 11.54
C SER A 233 10.83 8.84 11.05
N SER A 234 10.94 9.68 10.02
CA SER A 234 9.78 10.36 9.42
C SER A 234 8.84 9.38 8.69
N LYS A 235 9.38 8.46 7.88
CA LYS A 235 8.56 7.57 7.04
C LYS A 235 7.95 6.39 7.80
N PHE A 236 8.65 5.84 8.79
CA PHE A 236 8.23 4.61 9.48
C PHE A 236 8.00 4.80 10.99
N GLY A 237 8.08 6.03 11.51
CA GLY A 237 7.93 6.30 12.95
C GLY A 237 9.01 5.67 13.81
N LEU A 238 10.20 5.40 13.24
CA LEU A 238 11.30 4.78 13.95
C LEU A 238 11.84 5.72 15.04
N ASP A 239 11.92 5.24 16.27
CA ASP A 239 12.50 5.97 17.39
C ASP A 239 13.43 5.08 18.23
N PHE A 240 14.70 5.13 17.86
CA PHE A 240 15.79 4.45 18.56
C PHE A 240 16.48 5.34 19.60
N THR A 241 15.96 6.55 19.83
CA THR A 241 16.54 7.54 20.73
C THR A 241 15.85 7.58 22.08
N ASN A 242 14.62 7.07 22.19
CA ASN A 242 13.82 7.09 23.43
C ASN A 242 14.46 6.40 24.65
N ARG A 243 15.51 5.61 24.46
CA ARG A 243 16.26 4.97 25.56
C ARG A 243 17.54 5.68 25.94
N ALA A 244 17.97 6.67 25.16
CA ALA A 244 19.10 7.48 25.53
C ALA A 244 18.73 8.22 26.82
N VAL A 245 19.41 7.88 27.91
CA VAL A 245 19.33 8.66 29.14
C VAL A 245 19.77 10.07 28.76
N LYS A 246 18.85 11.03 28.83
CA LYS A 246 19.19 12.46 28.75
C LYS A 246 20.08 12.77 29.96
N PHE A 247 21.38 12.80 29.75
CA PHE A 247 22.34 13.36 30.71
C PHE A 247 22.39 14.88 30.55
#